data_AF-A0A0C9VLN1-F1
#
_entry.id   AF-A0A0C9VLN1-F1
#
_cell.length_a   1.000
_cell.length_b   1.000
_cell.length_c   1.000
_cell.angle_alpha   90.00
_cell.angle_beta   90.00
_cell.angle_gamma   90.00
#
_symmetry.space_group_name_H-M   'P 1'
#
loop_
_entity.id
_entity.type
_entity.pdbx_description
1 polymer ?
#
loop_
_entity_poly.entity_id
_entity_poly.type
_entity_poly.pdbx_seq_one_letter_code
_entity_poly.pdbx_strand_id
1 'polypeptide(L)'
;MILALALAIVSLLSALSDAAIPHPMLRGRPKIPRKSIPDRVLMGPNGTVLPSIKTVYNFDQLIDHDNPSLGTFCQRYWMSWEFYEPGGPIILTTPGEENADGTSPPVRLRQFEFLS
;
A
#
# COMPACT_ATOMS: atom_id res chain seq x y z
N MET A 1 -14.52 29.42 -51.79
CA MET A 1 -13.89 28.09 -51.92
C MET A 1 -12.63 27.96 -51.06
N ILE A 2 -11.68 28.90 -51.10
CA ILE A 2 -10.43 28.85 -50.30
C ILE A 2 -10.68 28.84 -48.78
N LEU A 3 -11.62 29.66 -48.28
CA LEU A 3 -11.94 29.73 -46.84
C LEU A 3 -12.55 28.43 -46.28
N ALA A 4 -13.40 27.75 -47.06
CA ALA A 4 -14.00 26.48 -46.67
C ALA A 4 -12.97 25.34 -46.61
N LEU A 5 -12.00 25.35 -47.54
CA LEU A 5 -10.88 24.40 -47.52
C LEU A 5 -9.98 24.64 -46.30
N ALA A 6 -9.69 25.90 -45.97
CA ALA A 6 -8.90 26.24 -44.80
C ALA A 6 -9.57 25.79 -43.49
N LEU A 7 -10.89 25.99 -43.35
CA LEU A 7 -11.64 25.49 -42.18
C LEU A 7 -11.62 23.96 -42.10
N ALA A 8 -11.82 23.26 -43.23
CA ALA A 8 -11.80 21.80 -43.26
C ALA A 8 -10.42 21.24 -42.86
N ILE A 9 -9.34 21.90 -43.29
CA ILE A 9 -7.97 21.55 -42.92
C ILE A 9 -7.76 21.77 -41.41
N VAL A 10 -8.16 22.91 -40.87
CA VAL A 10 -8.01 23.20 -39.42
C VAL A 10 -8.78 22.19 -38.57
N SER A 11 -10.03 21.87 -38.94
CA SER A 11 -10.84 20.87 -38.23
C SER A 11 -10.22 19.47 -38.30
N LEU A 12 -9.64 19.09 -39.44
CA LEU A 12 -8.94 17.82 -39.59
C LEU A 12 -7.67 17.77 -38.73
N LEU A 13 -6.88 18.85 -38.71
CA LEU A 13 -5.68 18.94 -37.87
C LEU A 13 -6.03 18.92 -36.37
N SER A 14 -7.13 19.56 -35.94
CA SER A 14 -7.56 19.50 -34.55
C SER A 14 -8.00 18.09 -34.14
N ALA A 15 -8.74 17.38 -35.01
CA ALA A 15 -9.17 16.01 -34.72
C ALA A 15 -7.98 15.03 -34.68
N LEU A 16 -7.01 15.19 -35.59
CA LEU A 16 -5.77 14.42 -35.59
C LEU A 16 -4.90 14.72 -34.35
N SER A 17 -4.85 15.97 -33.90
CA SER A 17 -4.08 16.36 -32.71
C SER A 17 -4.70 15.77 -31.44
N ASP A 18 -6.02 15.79 -31.31
CA ASP A 18 -6.72 15.21 -30.15
C ASP A 18 -6.59 13.67 -30.11
N ALA A 19 -6.70 13.02 -31.28
CA ALA A 19 -6.48 11.57 -31.39
C ALA A 19 -5.01 11.14 -31.19
N ALA A 20 -4.05 12.02 -31.48
CA ALA A 20 -2.62 11.76 -31.31
C ALA A 20 -2.12 11.96 -29.87
N ILE A 21 -2.90 12.62 -29.01
CA ILE A 21 -2.59 12.69 -27.58
C ILE A 21 -3.19 11.44 -26.92
N PRO A 22 -2.39 10.42 -26.56
CA PRO A 22 -2.92 9.31 -25.78
C PRO A 22 -3.54 9.87 -24.51
N HIS A 23 -4.83 9.60 -24.29
CA HIS A 23 -5.54 10.08 -23.11
C HIS A 23 -4.69 9.83 -21.85
N PRO A 24 -4.54 10.82 -20.94
CA PRO A 24 -3.76 10.64 -19.72
C PRO A 24 -4.24 9.46 -18.86
N MET A 25 -5.49 9.01 -19.06
CA MET A 25 -6.07 7.82 -18.43
C MET A 25 -5.55 6.48 -19.01
N LEU A 26 -5.01 6.47 -20.24
CA LEU A 26 -4.38 5.29 -20.87
C LEU A 26 -2.91 5.13 -20.48
N ARG A 27 -2.30 6.14 -19.86
CA ARG A 27 -1.01 5.98 -19.20
C ARG A 27 -1.24 5.12 -17.95
N GLY A 28 -0.96 3.82 -18.07
CA GLY A 28 -0.89 2.93 -16.92
C GLY A 28 -0.06 3.58 -15.82
N ARG A 29 -0.59 3.62 -14.60
CA ARG A 29 0.12 4.19 -13.46
C ARG A 29 1.48 3.48 -13.34
N PRO A 30 2.61 4.20 -13.28
CA PRO A 30 3.89 3.56 -13.07
C PRO A 30 3.82 2.76 -11.77
N LYS A 31 4.02 1.44 -11.88
CA LYS A 31 4.09 0.55 -10.72
C LYS A 31 5.48 0.68 -10.13
N ILE A 32 5.59 1.18 -8.91
CA ILE A 32 6.85 1.17 -8.18
C ILE A 32 7.20 -0.29 -7.87
N PRO A 33 8.37 -0.81 -8.28
CA PRO A 33 8.77 -2.15 -7.91
C PRO A 33 8.87 -2.28 -6.38
N ARG A 34 8.22 -3.29 -5.80
CA ARG A 34 8.34 -3.57 -4.37
C ARG A 34 9.74 -4.11 -4.10
N LYS A 35 10.55 -3.38 -3.32
CA LYS A 35 11.86 -3.86 -2.88
C LYS A 35 11.66 -4.84 -1.74
N SER A 36 12.41 -5.95 -1.76
CA SER A 36 12.38 -6.90 -0.65
C SER A 36 12.95 -6.27 0.62
N ILE A 37 12.35 -6.63 1.76
CA ILE A 37 12.85 -6.22 3.07
C ILE A 37 14.16 -7.00 3.33
N PRO A 38 15.30 -6.31 3.56
CA PRO A 38 16.57 -6.96 3.82
C PRO A 38 16.50 -7.73 5.14
N ASP A 39 17.12 -8.90 5.18
CA ASP A 39 17.26 -9.67 6.41
C ASP A 39 18.24 -8.97 7.35
N ARG A 40 17.74 -8.53 8.51
CA ARG A 40 18.53 -7.88 9.56
C ARG A 40 18.10 -8.41 10.92
N VAL A 41 19.07 -8.54 11.83
CA VAL A 41 18.81 -8.79 13.25
C VAL A 41 18.18 -7.55 13.88
N LEU A 42 16.95 -7.69 14.36
CA LEU A 42 16.24 -6.64 15.09
C LEU A 42 16.60 -6.70 16.57
N MET A 43 16.83 -5.53 17.17
CA MET A 43 17.22 -5.41 18.58
C MET A 43 16.23 -4.50 19.30
N GLY A 44 15.67 -4.97 20.41
CA GLY A 44 14.81 -4.15 21.26
C GLY A 44 15.62 -3.08 22.02
N PRO A 45 14.94 -2.13 22.68
CA PRO A 45 15.60 -1.07 23.46
C PRO A 45 16.50 -1.61 24.57
N ASN A 46 16.18 -2.81 25.09
CA ASN A 46 16.95 -3.48 26.14
C ASN A 46 18.07 -4.38 25.58
N GLY A 47 18.39 -4.30 24.28
CA GLY A 47 19.40 -5.13 23.62
C GLY A 47 18.97 -6.57 23.35
N THR A 48 17.68 -6.90 23.52
CA THR A 48 17.14 -8.23 23.25
C THR A 48 16.97 -8.47 21.75
N VAL A 49 17.37 -9.64 21.25
CA VAL A 49 17.09 -10.03 19.87
C VAL A 49 15.59 -10.22 19.69
N LEU A 50 15.04 -9.59 18.65
CA LEU A 50 13.61 -9.67 18.32
C LEU A 50 13.37 -10.65 17.16
N PRO A 51 12.13 -11.16 17.02
CA PRO A 51 11.70 -11.89 15.84
C PRO A 51 11.96 -11.09 14.56
N SER A 52 12.10 -11.80 13.43
CA SER A 52 12.22 -11.14 12.13
C SER A 52 10.99 -10.28 11.84
N ILE A 53 11.17 -9.16 11.15
CA ILE A 53 10.04 -8.34 10.67
C ILE A 53 9.11 -9.13 9.72
N LYS A 54 9.59 -10.24 9.15
CA LYS A 54 8.80 -11.14 8.30
C LYS A 54 7.96 -12.13 9.12
N THR A 55 8.12 -12.16 10.45
CA THR A 55 7.34 -13.05 11.31
C THR A 55 5.86 -12.66 11.23
N VAL A 56 5.06 -13.64 10.79
CA VAL A 56 3.62 -13.51 10.66
C VAL A 56 2.97 -13.84 11.99
N TYR A 57 2.09 -12.95 12.43
CA TYR A 57 1.19 -13.17 13.56
C TYR A 57 -0.25 -13.21 13.08
N ASN A 58 -1.12 -13.78 13.91
CA ASN A 58 -2.53 -13.94 13.60
C ASN A 58 -3.39 -13.46 14.77
N PHE A 59 -4.51 -12.85 14.44
CA PHE A 59 -5.54 -12.41 15.36
C PHE A 59 -6.88 -13.01 14.92
N ASP A 60 -7.60 -13.65 15.83
CA ASP A 60 -8.92 -14.19 15.54
C ASP A 60 -9.96 -13.07 15.64
N GLN A 61 -10.19 -12.40 14.51
CA GLN A 61 -11.13 -11.29 14.40
C GLN A 61 -12.56 -11.82 14.28
N LEU A 62 -13.53 -11.14 14.89
CA LEU A 62 -14.93 -11.50 14.74
C LEU A 62 -15.37 -11.33 13.29
N ILE A 63 -16.12 -12.31 12.78
CA ILE A 63 -16.77 -12.18 11.47
C ILE A 63 -17.79 -11.04 11.50
N ASP A 64 -18.54 -10.95 12.60
CA ASP A 64 -19.55 -9.94 12.86
C ASP A 64 -19.39 -9.40 14.29
N HIS A 65 -19.20 -8.09 14.42
CA HIS A 65 -18.97 -7.43 15.70
C HIS A 65 -20.27 -7.29 16.52
N ASP A 66 -21.43 -7.33 15.87
CA ASP A 66 -22.74 -7.27 16.51
C ASP A 66 -23.28 -8.66 16.86
N ASN A 67 -22.75 -9.72 16.23
CA ASN A 67 -23.10 -11.11 16.52
C ASN A 67 -21.86 -12.03 16.64
N PRO A 68 -21.20 -12.08 17.81
CA PRO A 68 -20.00 -12.89 18.02
C PRO A 68 -20.21 -14.40 17.87
N SER A 69 -21.46 -14.88 17.88
CA SER A 69 -21.78 -16.31 17.75
C SER A 69 -21.45 -16.89 16.37
N LEU A 70 -21.26 -16.03 15.36
CA LEU A 70 -20.88 -16.44 14.02
C LEU A 70 -19.41 -16.88 13.91
N GLY A 71 -18.61 -16.65 14.94
CA GLY A 71 -17.22 -17.09 15.02
C GLY A 71 -16.21 -16.04 14.56
N THR A 72 -15.00 -16.53 14.27
CA THR A 72 -13.85 -15.69 13.93
C THR A 72 -13.21 -16.09 12.61
N PHE A 73 -12.46 -15.15 12.02
CA PHE A 73 -11.52 -15.42 10.95
C PHE A 73 -10.10 -15.00 11.37
N CYS A 74 -9.12 -15.65 10.76
CA CYS A 74 -7.72 -15.43 11.06
C CYS A 74 -7.20 -14.19 10.31
N GLN A 75 -7.15 -13.06 11.01
CA GLN A 75 -6.60 -11.81 10.54
C GLN A 75 -5.09 -11.80 10.71
N ARG A 76 -4.37 -11.74 9.59
CA ARG A 76 -2.91 -11.69 9.58
C ARG A 76 -2.38 -10.30 9.93
N TYR A 77 -1.32 -10.26 10.73
CA TYR A 77 -0.59 -9.03 11.00
C TYR A 77 0.92 -9.22 11.17
N TRP A 78 1.66 -8.12 11.04
CA TRP A 78 3.09 -8.02 11.36
C TRP A 78 3.29 -6.98 12.44
N MET A 79 4.30 -7.18 13.29
CA MET A 79 4.65 -6.22 14.32
C MET A 79 6.14 -6.21 14.61
N SER A 80 6.64 -5.09 15.11
CA SER A 80 7.95 -5.00 15.74
C SER A 80 7.93 -3.99 16.87
N TRP A 81 8.71 -4.29 17.90
CA TRP A 81 8.93 -3.41 19.05
C TRP A 81 10.41 -3.00 19.17
N GLU A 82 11.15 -3.00 18.04
CA GLU A 82 12.58 -2.61 17.97
C GLU A 82 12.86 -1.32 18.74
N PHE A 83 11.95 -0.37 18.62
CA PHE A 83 12.11 0.93 19.24
C PHE A 83 11.20 1.15 20.44
N TYR A 84 10.14 0.33 20.65
CA TYR A 84 9.06 0.57 21.62
C TYR A 84 9.57 0.78 23.05
N GLU A 85 9.13 1.85 23.71
CA GLU A 85 9.42 2.09 25.12
C GLU A 85 8.13 2.00 25.94
N PRO A 86 8.18 1.47 27.18
CA PRO A 86 7.00 1.40 28.05
C PRO A 86 6.32 2.77 28.21
N GLY A 87 5.01 2.84 27.98
CA GLY A 87 4.24 4.08 27.99
C GLY A 87 4.28 4.88 26.68
N GLY A 88 5.07 4.44 25.69
CA GLY A 88 5.09 5.03 24.36
C GLY A 88 3.86 4.65 23.51
N PRO A 89 3.60 5.38 22.41
CA PRO A 89 2.46 5.14 21.55
C PRO A 89 2.60 3.85 20.75
N ILE A 90 1.45 3.24 20.42
CA ILE A 90 1.34 2.18 19.41
C ILE A 90 1.02 2.85 18.08
N ILE A 91 1.81 2.53 17.06
CA ILE A 91 1.57 2.98 15.70
C ILE A 91 0.94 1.83 14.93
N LEU A 92 -0.25 2.10 14.39
CA LEU A 92 -1.07 1.15 13.66
C LEU A 92 -1.23 1.63 12.23
N THR A 93 -1.02 0.73 11.27
CA THR A 93 -1.28 1.03 9.87
C THR A 93 -2.30 0.06 9.31
N THR A 94 -3.32 0.63 8.70
CA THR A 94 -4.37 -0.06 7.97
C THR A 94 -4.04 0.04 6.48
N PRO A 95 -3.38 -0.98 5.89
CA PRO A 95 -3.25 -1.06 4.44
C PRO A 95 -4.64 -0.91 3.79
N GLY A 96 -4.65 -0.29 2.60
CA GLY A 96 -5.86 -0.21 1.79
C GLY A 96 -6.22 -1.57 1.20
N GLU A 97 -6.86 -1.56 0.02
CA GLU A 97 -7.31 -2.77 -0.70
C GLU A 97 -6.15 -3.51 -1.40
N GLU A 98 -5.04 -3.71 -0.69
CA GLU A 98 -3.84 -4.37 -1.19
C GLU A 98 -3.21 -5.27 -0.13
N ASN A 99 -2.41 -6.26 -0.59
CA ASN A 99 -1.68 -7.12 0.32
C ASN A 99 -0.61 -6.33 1.10
N ALA A 100 -0.72 -6.37 2.42
CA ALA A 100 0.18 -5.73 3.36
C ALA A 100 1.63 -6.25 3.31
N ASP A 101 1.87 -7.44 2.75
CA ASP A 101 3.19 -8.08 2.74
C ASP A 101 4.25 -7.24 2.01
N GLY A 102 5.12 -6.55 2.75
CA GLY A 102 6.11 -5.63 2.17
C GLY A 102 5.61 -4.19 2.07
N THR A 103 4.54 -3.84 2.78
CA THR A 103 4.13 -2.45 3.07
C THR A 103 4.90 -1.86 4.26
N SER A 104 5.81 -2.63 4.86
CA SER A 104 6.69 -2.13 5.90
C SER A 104 7.48 -0.92 5.38
N PRO A 105 7.29 0.27 5.96
CA PRO A 105 7.88 1.49 5.41
C PRO A 105 9.42 1.38 5.43
N PRO A 106 10.13 1.77 4.35
CA PRO A 106 11.59 1.70 4.29
C PRO A 106 12.31 2.71 5.20
N VAL A 107 11.61 3.38 6.12
CA VAL A 107 12.20 4.42 6.97
C VAL A 107 11.64 4.35 8.39
N ARG A 108 12.51 4.00 9.34
CA ARG A 108 12.58 4.38 10.77
C ARG A 108 11.27 4.86 11.44
N LEU A 109 10.18 4.13 11.30
CA LEU A 109 8.94 4.34 12.04
C LEU A 109 8.31 2.98 12.37
N ARG A 110 7.81 2.90 13.60
CA ARG A 110 7.37 1.70 14.32
C ARG A 110 6.00 1.28 13.78
N GLN A 111 5.67 -0.01 13.65
CA GLN A 111 4.37 -0.37 13.08
C GLN A 111 3.85 -1.78 13.40
N PHE A 112 2.52 -1.87 13.57
CA PHE A 112 1.66 -3.05 13.47
C PHE A 112 0.78 -2.93 12.20
N GLU A 113 0.53 -4.02 11.45
CA GLU A 113 -0.19 -4.02 10.16
C GLU A 113 -1.37 -5.02 10.12
N PHE A 114 -2.60 -4.65 9.74
CA PHE A 114 -3.77 -5.57 9.69
C PHE A 114 -4.43 -5.62 8.29
N LEU A 115 -4.91 -6.79 7.81
CA LEU A 115 -5.76 -6.92 6.61
C LEU A 115 -7.19 -7.32 6.98
N SER A 116 -8.22 -6.66 6.43
CA SER A 116 -9.60 -7.19 6.37
C SER A 116 -9.76 -8.13 5.20
#